data_AF-A0A2D4JUJ6-F1
#
_entry.id   AF-A0A2D4JUJ6-F1
#
_cell.length_a   1.000
_cell.length_b   1.000
_cell.length_c   1.000
_cell.angle_alpha   90.00
_cell.angle_beta   90.00
_cell.angle_gamma   90.00
#
_symmetry.space_group_name_H-M   'P 1'
#
loop_
_entity.id
_entity.type
_entity.pdbx_description
1 polymer ?
#
loop_
_entity_poly.entity_id
_entity_poly.type
_entity_poly.pdbx_seq_one_letter_code
_entity_poly.pdbx_strand_id
1 'polypeptide(L)'
;HSSRVAPCRAHYSNLELPFAKIAYNNAVHSSTVLTLFQINTGMEFVPMPELPREPPPQSMSVTEWMNSFLKCWEDTKKAMTEAAKDYKKQEDKHRSLQPPFKVGDKVYLSTKY
;
A
#
# COMPACT_ATOMS: atom_id res chain seq x y z
N HIS A 1 41.19 24.92 -14.77
CA HIS A 1 41.03 23.50 -15.15
C HIS A 1 40.25 22.82 -14.03
N SER A 2 38.92 22.78 -14.12
CA SER A 2 38.04 22.23 -13.06
C SER A 2 37.24 21.09 -13.67
N SER A 3 37.74 19.88 -13.47
CA SER A 3 37.13 18.64 -13.95
C SER A 3 35.97 18.29 -13.01
N ARG A 4 34.75 18.71 -13.36
CA ARG A 4 33.54 18.15 -12.73
C ARG A 4 33.36 16.74 -13.27
N VAL A 5 33.70 15.76 -12.44
CA VAL A 5 33.31 14.36 -12.67
C VAL A 5 31.79 14.29 -12.55
N ALA A 6 31.12 13.99 -13.64
CA ALA A 6 29.69 13.69 -13.62
C ALA A 6 29.47 12.42 -12.78
N PRO A 7 28.45 12.37 -11.90
CA PRO A 7 28.15 11.14 -11.18
C PRO A 7 27.74 10.07 -12.19
N CYS A 8 28.48 8.95 -12.19
CA CYS A 8 28.10 7.74 -12.90
C CYS A 8 26.65 7.40 -12.53
N ARG A 9 25.77 7.43 -13.53
CA ARG A 9 24.38 7.00 -13.42
C ARG A 9 24.41 5.53 -13.01
N ALA A 10 24.19 5.26 -11.73
CA ALA A 10 24.08 3.89 -11.24
C ALA A 10 22.97 3.19 -12.04
N HIS A 11 23.34 2.09 -12.71
CA HIS A 11 22.42 1.23 -13.42
C HIS A 11 21.58 0.46 -12.38
N TYR A 12 20.63 1.16 -11.76
CA TYR A 12 19.58 0.56 -10.94
C TYR A 12 18.59 -0.15 -11.86
N SER A 13 18.91 -1.37 -12.26
CA SER A 13 17.96 -2.16 -13.03
C SER A 13 18.16 -3.63 -12.72
N ASN A 14 17.15 -4.18 -12.03
CA ASN A 14 16.72 -5.58 -12.02
C ASN A 14 16.89 -6.33 -10.69
N LEU A 15 17.96 -6.14 -9.91
CA LEU A 15 18.12 -6.89 -8.64
C LEU A 15 17.43 -6.23 -7.44
N GLU A 16 17.32 -4.91 -7.40
CA GLU A 16 16.66 -4.19 -6.29
C GLU A 16 15.13 -4.25 -6.36
N LEU A 17 14.57 -4.40 -7.56
CA LEU A 17 13.12 -4.41 -7.78
C LEU A 17 12.41 -5.58 -7.08
N PRO A 18 12.91 -6.84 -7.14
CA PRO A 18 12.36 -7.96 -6.39
C PRO A 18 12.34 -7.71 -4.87
N PHE A 19 13.44 -7.21 -4.29
CA PHE A 19 13.52 -6.96 -2.85
C PHE A 19 12.60 -5.82 -2.41
N ALA A 20 12.52 -4.73 -3.19
CA ALA A 20 11.59 -3.64 -2.92
C ALA A 20 10.13 -4.13 -2.98
N LYS A 21 9.79 -4.97 -3.95
CA LYS A 21 8.46 -5.59 -4.09
C LYS A 21 8.12 -6.47 -2.88
N ILE A 22 9.07 -7.31 -2.45
CA ILE A 22 8.91 -8.18 -1.29
C ILE A 22 8.73 -7.33 -0.02
N ALA A 23 9.56 -6.31 0.20
CA ALA A 23 9.45 -5.44 1.36
C ALA A 23 8.10 -4.69 1.39
N TYR A 24 7.67 -4.14 0.25
CA TYR A 24 6.40 -3.42 0.15
C TYR A 24 5.19 -4.33 0.41
N ASN A 25 5.13 -5.50 -0.24
CA ASN A 25 3.99 -6.41 -0.11
C ASN A 25 3.85 -7.03 1.28
N ASN A 26 4.96 -7.11 2.03
CA ASN A 26 5.03 -7.73 3.35
C ASN A 26 5.12 -6.71 4.50
N ALA A 27 5.03 -5.41 4.22
CA ALA A 27 4.89 -4.40 5.27
C ALA A 27 3.47 -4.42 5.84
N VAL A 28 3.34 -4.33 7.16
CA VAL A 28 2.04 -4.25 7.84
C VAL A 28 1.38 -2.91 7.49
N HIS A 29 0.17 -2.98 6.94
CA HIS A 29 -0.57 -1.80 6.55
C HIS A 29 -1.38 -1.24 7.73
N SER A 30 -1.30 0.07 7.97
CA SER A 30 -1.85 0.71 9.17
C SER A 30 -3.37 0.60 9.31
N SER A 31 -4.11 0.52 8.20
CA SER A 31 -5.57 0.40 8.24
C SER A 31 -6.05 -1.02 8.51
N THR A 32 -5.30 -2.05 8.12
CA THR A 32 -5.74 -3.46 8.15
C THR A 32 -4.99 -4.29 9.18
N VAL A 33 -3.86 -3.79 9.70
CA VAL A 33 -2.93 -4.50 10.60
C VAL A 33 -2.39 -5.80 9.97
N LEU A 34 -2.54 -5.95 8.65
CA LEU A 34 -2.12 -7.10 7.87
C LEU A 34 -1.25 -6.65 6.71
N THR A 35 -0.43 -7.57 6.20
CA THR A 35 0.35 -7.35 4.98
C THR A 35 -0.52 -7.52 3.74
N LEU A 36 -0.14 -6.88 2.63
CA LEU A 36 -0.86 -7.04 1.36
C LEU A 36 -0.77 -8.48 0.85
N PHE A 37 0.37 -9.15 1.08
CA PHE A 37 0.54 -10.57 0.76
C PHE A 37 -0.48 -11.44 1.50
N GLN A 38 -0.64 -11.25 2.81
CA GLN A 38 -1.62 -11.97 3.62
C GLN A 38 -3.06 -11.70 3.17
N ILE A 39 -3.39 -10.45 2.86
CA ILE A 39 -4.73 -10.09 2.38
C ILE A 39 -5.04 -10.78 1.05
N ASN A 40 -4.06 -10.87 0.14
CA ASN A 40 -4.27 -11.44 -1.19
C ASN A 40 -4.27 -12.98 -1.19
N THR A 41 -3.49 -13.60 -0.31
CA THR A 41 -3.25 -15.06 -0.33
C THR A 41 -3.86 -15.80 0.84
N GLY A 42 -4.27 -15.12 1.91
CA GLY A 42 -4.68 -15.74 3.17
C GLY A 42 -3.54 -16.47 3.89
N MET A 43 -2.29 -16.26 3.49
CA MET A 43 -1.13 -16.98 3.99
C MET A 43 -0.08 -16.01 4.54
N GLU A 44 0.67 -16.45 5.55
CA GLU A 44 1.85 -15.73 6.02
C GLU A 44 2.98 -15.83 4.98
N PHE A 45 3.73 -14.74 4.81
CA PHE A 45 4.85 -14.73 3.89
C PHE A 45 6.05 -15.50 4.44
N VAL A 46 6.65 -16.32 3.58
CA VAL A 46 7.71 -17.26 3.91
C VAL A 46 8.86 -16.97 2.92
N PRO A 47 9.90 -16.19 3.32
CA PRO A 47 10.94 -15.73 2.39
C PRO A 47 11.82 -16.86 1.83
N MET A 48 11.97 -17.95 2.58
CA MET A 48 12.74 -19.13 2.19
C MET A 48 12.03 -20.38 2.72
N PRO A 49 11.10 -20.98 1.95
CA PRO A 49 10.33 -22.15 2.37
C PRO A 49 11.18 -23.43 2.46
N GLU A 50 12.24 -23.52 1.67
CA GLU A 50 13.13 -24.69 1.61
C GLU A 50 14.01 -24.87 2.85
N LEU A 51 14.19 -23.82 3.67
CA LEU A 51 14.94 -23.94 4.91
C LEU A 51 14.11 -24.62 6.01
N PRO A 52 14.70 -25.56 6.79
CA PRO A 52 14.05 -26.12 7.96
C PRO A 52 13.64 -25.01 8.94
N ARG A 53 12.41 -25.11 9.48
CA ARG A 53 11.87 -24.17 10.47
C ARG A 53 11.41 -24.93 11.70
N GLU A 54 11.76 -24.40 12.86
CA GLU A 54 11.28 -24.89 14.15
C GLU A 54 10.54 -23.75 14.87
N PRO A 55 9.26 -23.93 15.24
CA PRO A 55 8.40 -25.08 14.93
C PRO A 55 7.99 -25.13 13.45
N PRO A 56 7.61 -26.32 12.92
CA PRO A 56 7.06 -26.42 11.58
C PRO A 56 5.78 -25.57 11.45
N PRO A 57 5.49 -25.02 10.25
CA PRO A 57 4.27 -24.25 10.03
C PRO A 57 3.05 -25.07 10.43
N GLN A 58 2.15 -24.47 11.20
CA GLN A 58 0.89 -25.13 11.56
C GLN A 58 0.09 -25.40 10.28
N SER A 59 -0.20 -26.67 10.00
CA SER A 59 -1.06 -27.04 8.89
C SER A 59 -2.51 -26.78 9.27
N MET A 60 -3.11 -25.79 8.62
CA MET A 60 -4.55 -25.52 8.72
C MET A 60 -5.30 -26.38 7.69
N SER A 61 -6.50 -26.85 8.02
CA SER A 61 -7.35 -27.51 7.02
C SER A 61 -7.81 -26.50 5.95
N VAL A 62 -8.13 -26.99 4.75
CA VAL A 62 -8.58 -26.13 3.64
C VAL A 62 -9.84 -25.34 4.01
N THR A 63 -10.74 -25.94 4.79
CA THR A 63 -11.99 -25.31 5.24
C THR A 63 -11.74 -24.21 6.26
N GLU A 64 -10.88 -24.47 7.26
CA GLU A 64 -10.46 -23.45 8.23
C GLU A 64 -9.75 -22.29 7.53
N TRP A 65 -8.87 -22.60 6.57
CA TRP A 65 -8.16 -21.59 5.79
C TRP A 65 -9.15 -20.72 5.01
N MET A 66 -10.08 -21.33 4.26
CA MET A 66 -11.08 -20.60 3.49
C MET A 66 -11.97 -19.70 4.36
N ASN A 67 -12.40 -20.20 5.51
CA ASN A 67 -13.19 -19.42 6.47
C ASN A 67 -12.40 -18.22 7.03
N SER A 68 -11.13 -18.44 7.39
CA SER A 68 -10.24 -17.37 7.87
C SER A 68 -9.99 -16.32 6.79
N PHE A 69 -9.81 -16.75 5.54
CA PHE A 69 -9.57 -15.89 4.40
C PHE A 69 -10.77 -15.01 4.07
N LEU A 70 -11.98 -15.59 4.04
CA LEU A 70 -13.21 -14.84 3.82
C LEU A 70 -13.44 -13.80 4.91
N LYS A 71 -13.20 -14.15 6.18
CA LYS A 71 -13.29 -13.21 7.29
C LYS A 71 -12.29 -12.07 7.15
N CYS A 72 -11.02 -12.40 6.90
CA CYS A 72 -9.96 -11.42 6.65
C CYS A 72 -10.32 -10.46 5.51
N TRP A 73 -10.93 -10.97 4.44
CA TRP A 73 -11.36 -10.17 3.31
C TRP A 73 -12.48 -9.18 3.67
N GLU A 74 -13.49 -9.62 4.43
CA GLU A 74 -14.56 -8.73 4.93
C GLU A 74 -14.00 -7.64 5.86
N ASP A 75 -13.14 -8.02 6.80
CA ASP A 75 -12.49 -7.10 7.74
C ASP A 75 -11.65 -6.06 6.97
N THR A 76 -10.91 -6.50 5.95
CA THR A 76 -10.12 -5.62 5.08
C THR A 76 -10.99 -4.62 4.34
N LYS A 77 -12.09 -5.06 3.72
CA LYS A 77 -13.03 -4.17 3.01
C LYS A 77 -13.62 -3.12 3.96
N LYS A 78 -13.98 -3.53 5.17
CA LYS A 78 -14.50 -2.62 6.20
C LYS A 78 -13.45 -1.57 6.57
N ALA A 79 -12.23 -2.01 6.90
CA ALA A 79 -11.12 -1.13 7.24
C ALA A 79 -10.79 -0.12 6.12
N MET A 80 -10.76 -0.57 4.85
CA MET A 80 -10.54 0.32 3.70
C MET A 80 -11.66 1.34 3.56
N THR A 81 -12.92 0.93 3.79
CA THR A 81 -14.08 1.84 3.74
C THR A 81 -14.02 2.89 4.84
N GLU A 82 -13.61 2.50 6.05
CA GLU A 82 -13.43 3.42 7.18
C GLU A 82 -12.29 4.39 6.92
N ALA A 83 -11.13 3.90 6.47
CA ALA A 83 -10.00 4.74 6.09
C ALA A 83 -10.39 5.75 5.00
N ALA A 84 -11.12 5.33 3.96
CA ALA A 84 -11.60 6.23 2.92
C ALA A 84 -12.53 7.33 3.46
N LYS A 85 -13.42 7.00 4.40
CA LYS A 85 -14.28 7.98 5.08
C LYS A 85 -13.46 8.97 5.88
N ASP A 86 -12.43 8.51 6.59
CA ASP A 86 -11.59 9.39 7.41
C ASP A 86 -10.70 10.28 6.56
N TYR A 87 -10.14 9.77 5.46
CA TYR A 87 -9.44 10.61 4.48
C TYR A 87 -10.35 11.69 3.92
N LYS A 88 -11.60 11.34 3.56
CA LYS A 88 -12.59 12.32 3.10
C LYS A 88 -12.84 13.39 4.17
N LYS A 89 -13.03 13.02 5.43
CA LYS A 89 -13.23 14.00 6.52
C LYS A 89 -12.01 14.93 6.68
N GLN A 90 -10.79 14.42 6.54
CA GLN A 90 -9.58 15.24 6.65
C GLN A 90 -9.45 16.18 5.45
N GLU A 91 -9.65 15.67 4.23
CA GLU A 91 -9.74 16.47 3.00
C GLU A 91 -10.78 17.59 3.12
N ASP A 92 -11.99 17.26 3.58
CA ASP A 92 -13.10 18.21 3.69
C ASP A 92 -12.79 19.34 4.69
N LYS A 93 -11.94 19.13 5.72
CA LYS A 93 -11.46 20.22 6.60
C LYS A 93 -10.58 21.23 5.87
N HIS A 94 -9.81 20.78 4.89
CA HIS A 94 -8.91 21.62 4.09
C HIS A 94 -9.62 22.27 2.90
N ARG A 95 -10.82 21.79 2.54
CA ARG A 95 -11.65 22.40 1.51
C ARG A 95 -12.39 23.60 2.09
N SER A 96 -11.95 24.80 1.73
CA SER A 96 -12.76 26.01 1.94
C SER A 96 -14.00 25.96 1.05
N LEU A 97 -15.12 26.50 1.54
CA LEU A 97 -16.27 26.80 0.68
C LEU A 97 -15.80 27.55 -0.56
N GLN A 98 -16.10 27.03 -1.74
CA GLN A 98 -15.77 27.74 -2.97
C GLN A 98 -16.50 29.08 -2.97
N PRO A 99 -15.81 30.19 -3.32
CA PRO A 99 -16.49 31.46 -3.54
C PRO A 99 -17.64 31.26 -4.53
N PRO A 100 -18.83 31.82 -4.29
CA PRO A 100 -19.93 31.72 -5.24
C PRO A 100 -19.52 32.44 -6.54
N PHE A 101 -19.29 31.66 -7.60
CA PHE A 101 -18.99 32.20 -8.93
C PHE A 101 -20.29 32.50 -9.67
N LYS A 102 -20.36 33.66 -10.32
CA LYS A 102 -21.45 34.06 -11.20
C LYS A 102 -21.03 33.90 -12.65
N VAL A 103 -22.02 33.73 -13.52
CA VAL A 103 -21.79 33.72 -14.97
C VAL A 103 -21.17 35.06 -15.37
N GLY A 104 -19.94 35.01 -15.91
CA GLY A 104 -19.15 36.20 -16.28
C GLY A 104 -17.88 36.41 -15.42
N ASP A 105 -17.74 35.71 -14.30
CA ASP A 105 -16.53 35.80 -13.47
C ASP A 105 -15.34 35.12 -14.16
N LYS A 106 -14.21 35.83 -14.22
CA LYS A 106 -12.93 35.30 -14.72
C LYS A 106 -12.13 34.74 -13.55
N VAL A 107 -11.97 33.42 -13.51
CA VAL A 107 -11.12 32.73 -12.53
C VAL A 107 -9.80 32.31 -13.16
N TYR A 108 -8.70 32.59 -12.47
CA TYR A 108 -7.38 32.07 -12.82
C TYR A 108 -7.25 30.64 -12.30
N LEU A 109 -7.24 29.67 -13.21
CA LEU A 109 -6.87 28.30 -12.90
C LEU A 109 -5.35 28.16 -13.09
N SER A 110 -4.63 27.96 -11.99
CA SER A 110 -3.22 27.61 -12.05
C SER A 110 -3.09 26.08 -12.07
N THR A 111 -2.80 25.52 -13.23
CA THR A 111 -2.31 24.13 -13.32
C THR A 111 -0.79 24.16 -13.30
N LYS A 112 -0.20 24.39 -12.13
CA LYS A 112 1.21 24.05 -11.93
C LYS A 112 1.28 22.58 -11.50
N TYR A 113 1.81 21.75 -12.40
CA TYR A 113 2.28 20.41 -12.10
C TYR A 113 3.60 20.49 -11.34
#